data_AF-A0A3P9PPN4-F1
#
_entry.id   AF-A0A3P9PPN4-F1
#
_cell.length_a   1.000
_cell.length_b   1.000
_cell.length_c   1.000
_cell.angle_alpha   90.00
_cell.angle_beta   90.00
_cell.angle_gamma   90.00
#
_symmetry.space_group_name_H-M   'P 1'
#
loop_
_entity.id
_entity.type
_entity.pdbx_description
1 polymer ?
#
loop_
_entity_poly.entity_id
_entity_poly.type
_entity_poly.pdbx_seq_one_letter_code
_entity_poly.pdbx_strand_id
1 'polypeptide(L)'
;MLSQGVSMLYSFFMPAEPSNKKVKPVTKSNSLTGVITPVKTAALKRIGQSISRSISFRTDARPLPPGPLRPRSKASSFPRRRNSQCWSDTVESHDLTAKEIKRQEVIYELTQGERQLIEDLSLVKKVYYEPMLKLDILTESELGQIFGTLDSLIPLHEDLLARLERLRGSEKTVGEVGPTLLNWFPCLEAYVTYCCNQVGAKALLDQKKQEKRVEHFLRLCQESSFSRKLDLWNFLDLPRSRLVKYPLLLKEIQKCTPPDHPDEDTLPDALELIQSIVAEVNKKTGEAECQFYRRGLIYLEESQRIPEIHESRFLYCHGELKTNKGQVRKLHVFLFELALVLTRPGDDRDIRGQMFNVYRQPLPNTLINLEEIPDSEAGGGGTFRGAFTGGNDKGDTYLSQFN
;
A
#
# COMPACT_ATOMS: atom_id res chain seq x y z
N MET A 1 24.23 30.63 -36.24
CA MET A 1 23.75 31.86 -35.58
C MET A 1 22.29 31.67 -35.18
N LEU A 2 21.82 32.46 -34.20
CA LEU A 2 20.49 33.09 -34.03
C LEU A 2 19.31 32.65 -34.93
N SER A 3 18.03 32.71 -34.52
CA SER A 3 17.39 32.89 -33.19
C SER A 3 15.86 32.88 -33.36
N GLN A 4 15.09 32.31 -32.41
CA GLN A 4 13.63 32.53 -32.21
C GLN A 4 12.70 32.17 -33.41
N GLY A 5 11.37 32.10 -33.26
CA GLY A 5 10.56 31.97 -32.04
C GLY A 5 9.08 32.39 -32.21
N VAL A 6 8.23 31.85 -31.34
CA VAL A 6 6.92 32.41 -30.87
C VAL A 6 5.74 32.53 -31.86
N SER A 7 4.76 31.65 -31.67
CA SER A 7 3.29 31.87 -31.52
C SER A 7 2.62 33.17 -32.02
N MET A 8 1.46 33.05 -32.68
CA MET A 8 0.13 33.41 -32.11
C MET A 8 -1.01 33.24 -33.14
N LEU A 9 -2.25 32.98 -32.65
CA LEU A 9 -3.61 33.33 -33.17
C LEU A 9 -4.61 32.20 -32.79
N TYR A 10 -5.91 32.41 -32.54
CA TYR A 10 -6.79 33.60 -32.70
C TYR A 10 -7.39 34.11 -31.37
N SER A 11 -8.29 35.11 -31.42
CA SER A 11 -8.73 35.95 -30.29
C SER A 11 -10.23 36.35 -30.37
N PHE A 12 -10.69 37.20 -29.44
CA PHE A 12 -12.03 37.80 -29.25
C PHE A 12 -13.13 36.89 -28.65
N PHE A 13 -14.18 37.41 -27.97
CA PHE A 13 -14.68 38.80 -27.84
C PHE A 13 -15.02 39.19 -26.38
N MET A 14 -15.10 40.49 -26.07
CA MET A 14 -15.49 41.10 -24.77
C MET A 14 -16.36 42.36 -25.03
N PRO A 15 -17.25 42.86 -24.14
CA PRO A 15 -16.81 43.87 -23.15
C PRO A 15 -17.66 44.06 -21.86
N ALA A 16 -17.17 44.97 -21.00
CA ALA A 16 -17.89 45.93 -20.15
C ALA A 16 -18.56 45.53 -18.81
N GLU A 17 -18.31 46.40 -17.81
CA GLU A 17 -18.96 46.56 -16.50
C GLU A 17 -19.37 48.06 -16.38
N PRO A 18 -20.37 48.49 -15.56
CA PRO A 18 -19.98 49.02 -14.23
C PRO A 18 -21.05 49.03 -13.10
N SER A 19 -20.58 48.80 -11.86
CA SER A 19 -20.85 49.55 -10.60
C SER A 19 -22.23 50.14 -10.17
N ASN A 20 -22.55 49.89 -8.87
CA ASN A 20 -23.04 50.82 -7.82
C ASN A 20 -24.50 50.84 -7.26
N LYS A 21 -24.58 50.76 -5.91
CA LYS A 21 -25.57 51.32 -4.92
C LYS A 21 -26.98 50.71 -4.67
N LYS A 22 -27.10 50.12 -3.45
CA LYS A 22 -28.17 50.20 -2.41
C LYS A 22 -29.68 50.00 -2.77
N VAL A 23 -30.36 49.11 -2.02
CA VAL A 23 -31.44 49.42 -1.02
C VAL A 23 -31.96 48.12 -0.35
N LYS A 24 -32.54 48.21 0.86
CA LYS A 24 -33.39 47.19 1.53
C LYS A 24 -34.76 47.80 1.84
N PRO A 25 -35.85 47.02 1.79
CA PRO A 25 -36.65 46.81 3.02
C PRO A 25 -37.19 45.37 3.17
N VAL A 26 -37.04 44.70 4.34
CA VAL A 26 -37.97 44.61 5.50
C VAL A 26 -38.91 43.39 5.44
N THR A 27 -39.19 42.82 6.61
CA THR A 27 -39.92 41.58 6.88
C THR A 27 -41.44 41.76 7.00
N LYS A 28 -42.19 40.65 6.92
CA LYS A 28 -43.41 40.41 7.71
C LYS A 28 -43.68 38.91 7.86
N SER A 29 -44.46 38.53 8.87
CA SER A 29 -44.76 37.15 9.27
C SER A 29 -46.27 36.92 9.37
N ASN A 30 -46.74 35.67 9.22
CA ASN A 30 -47.51 34.93 10.24
C ASN A 30 -48.10 33.59 9.73
N SER A 31 -47.92 32.56 10.55
CA SER A 31 -48.85 31.48 10.97
C SER A 31 -50.35 31.60 10.58
N LEU A 32 -51.15 30.52 10.40
CA LEU A 32 -50.99 29.05 10.50
C LEU A 32 -51.42 28.39 9.14
N THR A 33 -51.92 27.15 8.91
CA THR A 33 -52.33 25.97 9.72
C THR A 33 -52.32 24.69 8.87
N GLY A 34 -52.20 23.50 9.49
CA GLY A 34 -52.48 22.19 8.85
C GLY A 34 -51.74 21.02 9.50
N VAL A 35 -52.41 19.90 9.77
CA VAL A 35 -51.85 18.73 10.46
C VAL A 35 -52.02 17.45 9.61
N ILE A 36 -50.98 16.63 9.53
CA ILE A 36 -50.99 15.15 9.58
C ILE A 36 -49.52 14.66 9.63
N THR A 37 -49.25 13.61 10.41
CA THR A 37 -47.93 12.97 10.51
C THR A 37 -47.84 11.72 9.62
N PRO A 38 -46.63 11.25 9.31
CA PRO A 38 -46.29 9.94 9.86
C PRO A 38 -44.87 9.81 10.45
N VAL A 39 -44.72 8.68 11.14
CA VAL A 39 -43.53 8.05 11.77
C VAL A 39 -42.15 8.48 11.23
N LYS A 40 -41.24 8.82 12.16
CA LYS A 40 -39.80 8.97 11.88
C LYS A 40 -39.13 7.60 11.74
N THR A 41 -38.86 7.15 10.52
CA THR A 41 -37.83 6.13 10.29
C THR A 41 -36.44 6.73 10.57
N ALA A 42 -35.63 6.04 11.38
CA ALA A 42 -34.30 6.53 11.72
C ALA A 42 -33.35 6.41 10.52
N ALA A 43 -32.74 7.53 10.11
CA ALA A 43 -31.81 7.54 8.99
C ALA A 43 -30.59 6.65 9.28
N LEU A 44 -30.45 5.55 8.53
CA LEU A 44 -29.32 4.64 8.57
C LEU A 44 -28.04 5.41 8.20
N LYS A 45 -27.24 5.76 9.21
CA LYS A 45 -25.91 6.35 9.02
C LYS A 45 -25.00 5.32 8.37
N ARG A 46 -24.78 5.46 7.06
CA ARG A 46 -23.97 4.55 6.22
C ARG A 46 -22.63 4.23 6.91
N ILE A 47 -22.37 2.93 7.10
CA ILE A 47 -21.13 2.42 7.67
C ILE A 47 -20.03 2.59 6.63
N GLY A 48 -19.10 3.52 6.88
CA GLY A 48 -18.09 3.93 5.89
C GLY A 48 -16.77 4.40 6.48
N GLN A 49 -16.36 3.89 7.66
CA GLN A 49 -15.10 4.24 8.33
C GLN A 49 -14.49 3.10 9.17
N SER A 50 -14.16 1.94 8.59
CA SER A 50 -13.50 0.85 9.36
C SER A 50 -12.54 -0.09 8.62
N ILE A 51 -12.12 0.15 7.37
CA ILE A 51 -11.11 -0.67 6.69
C ILE A 51 -9.89 0.18 6.28
N SER A 52 -9.15 0.64 7.28
CA SER A 52 -7.82 1.24 7.11
C SER A 52 -6.96 1.00 8.37
N ARG A 53 -6.72 -0.28 8.69
CA ARG A 53 -5.62 -0.71 9.56
C ARG A 53 -4.53 -1.28 8.66
N SER A 54 -3.35 -0.67 8.68
CA SER A 54 -2.14 -1.28 8.15
C SER A 54 -1.85 -2.55 8.93
N ILE A 55 -1.77 -3.68 8.23
CA ILE A 55 -1.38 -4.96 8.83
C ILE A 55 0.14 -4.94 9.03
N SER A 56 0.58 -4.54 10.21
CA SER A 56 1.84 -5.03 10.76
C SER A 56 1.55 -6.32 11.52
N PHE A 57 2.22 -7.40 11.17
CA PHE A 57 2.08 -8.66 11.89
C PHE A 57 2.84 -8.58 13.21
N ARG A 58 2.15 -8.83 14.32
CA ARG A 58 2.73 -9.18 15.62
C ARG A 58 1.97 -10.41 16.14
N THR A 59 2.71 -11.39 16.64
CA THR A 59 2.19 -12.60 17.29
C THR A 59 1.64 -12.30 18.69
N ASP A 60 0.81 -13.20 19.21
CA ASP A 60 -0.04 -12.98 20.39
C ASP A 60 0.70 -12.71 21.72
N ALA A 61 0.12 -11.79 22.50
CA ALA A 61 0.36 -11.63 23.93
C ALA A 61 -0.93 -11.16 24.64
N ARG A 62 -1.13 -11.55 25.91
CA ARG A 62 -2.41 -11.37 26.64
C ARG A 62 -2.73 -9.91 27.02
N PRO A 63 -4.03 -9.57 27.19
CA PRO A 63 -4.49 -8.19 27.45
C PRO A 63 -4.46 -7.78 28.93
N LEU A 64 -4.42 -6.45 29.16
CA LEU A 64 -4.63 -5.76 30.44
C LEU A 64 -5.63 -4.59 30.27
N PRO A 65 -6.26 -4.07 31.36
CA PRO A 65 -7.51 -3.31 31.26
C PRO A 65 -7.37 -1.83 30.82
N PRO A 66 -8.45 -1.21 30.29
CA PRO A 66 -8.39 0.10 29.64
C PRO A 66 -8.51 1.32 30.57
N GLY A 67 -7.71 2.35 30.30
CA GLY A 67 -7.84 3.70 30.87
C GLY A 67 -8.68 4.68 30.02
N PRO A 68 -8.98 5.90 30.52
CA PRO A 68 -9.94 6.81 29.89
C PRO A 68 -9.46 7.47 28.58
N LEU A 69 -10.35 7.56 27.60
CA LEU A 69 -10.06 8.10 26.26
C LEU A 69 -10.26 9.62 26.16
N ARG A 70 -9.27 10.34 25.60
CA ARG A 70 -9.44 11.71 25.07
C ARG A 70 -9.75 11.68 23.56
N PRO A 71 -10.65 12.54 23.05
CA PRO A 71 -11.01 12.56 21.62
C PRO A 71 -9.89 13.18 20.77
N ARG A 72 -9.31 12.39 19.85
CA ARG A 72 -8.34 12.86 18.84
C ARG A 72 -9.05 13.10 17.50
N SER A 73 -8.82 14.26 16.89
CA SER A 73 -9.36 14.59 15.56
C SER A 73 -8.74 13.73 14.47
N LYS A 74 -9.58 13.18 13.58
CA LYS A 74 -9.14 12.34 12.44
C LYS A 74 -8.94 13.19 11.19
N ALA A 75 -7.70 13.42 10.78
CA ALA A 75 -7.38 13.84 9.42
C ALA A 75 -7.29 12.59 8.52
N SER A 76 -8.29 12.37 7.67
CA SER A 76 -8.31 11.25 6.71
C SER A 76 -7.73 11.68 5.37
N SER A 77 -6.44 11.41 5.15
CA SER A 77 -5.71 11.77 3.94
C SER A 77 -5.92 10.76 2.80
N PHE A 78 -7.16 10.59 2.35
CA PHE A 78 -7.48 9.95 1.07
C PHE A 78 -8.07 10.99 0.12
N PRO A 79 -7.54 11.17 -1.10
CA PRO A 79 -8.21 11.99 -2.12
C PRO A 79 -9.58 11.39 -2.45
N ARG A 80 -10.61 12.25 -2.58
CA ARG A 80 -11.99 11.78 -2.83
C ARG A 80 -12.07 11.03 -4.16
N ARG A 81 -12.67 9.83 -4.15
CA ARG A 81 -13.00 9.04 -5.36
C ARG A 81 -13.67 9.95 -6.40
N ARG A 82 -13.14 9.99 -7.64
CA ARG A 82 -13.98 10.29 -8.80
C ARG A 82 -14.90 9.08 -9.02
N ASN A 83 -16.15 9.32 -9.39
CA ASN A 83 -17.19 8.31 -9.58
C ASN A 83 -17.28 7.24 -8.47
N SER A 84 -17.66 7.65 -7.26
CA SER A 84 -18.12 6.71 -6.23
C SER A 84 -19.59 6.29 -6.47
N GLN A 85 -19.89 5.84 -7.69
CA GLN A 85 -21.22 5.30 -8.04
C GLN A 85 -21.43 3.98 -7.28
N CYS A 86 -22.52 3.88 -6.53
CA CYS A 86 -22.93 2.65 -5.85
C CYS A 86 -23.62 1.72 -6.85
N TRP A 87 -23.68 0.42 -6.56
CA TRP A 87 -24.48 -0.52 -7.37
C TRP A 87 -25.96 -0.07 -7.47
N SER A 88 -26.49 0.42 -6.35
CA SER A 88 -27.82 1.01 -6.20
C SER A 88 -28.04 2.32 -6.97
N ASP A 89 -26.98 2.93 -7.54
CA ASP A 89 -27.07 4.05 -8.49
C ASP A 89 -27.07 3.55 -9.97
N THR A 90 -27.16 2.23 -10.21
CA THR A 90 -27.18 1.62 -11.56
C THR A 90 -28.48 0.87 -11.88
N VAL A 91 -29.29 0.54 -10.87
CA VAL A 91 -30.52 -0.28 -10.95
C VAL A 91 -31.67 0.41 -10.22
N GLU A 92 -32.86 0.44 -10.82
CA GLU A 92 -34.08 0.78 -10.10
C GLU A 92 -34.46 -0.42 -9.20
N SER A 93 -34.07 -0.33 -7.92
CA SER A 93 -34.14 -1.45 -6.98
C SER A 93 -35.59 -1.77 -6.61
N HIS A 94 -36.19 -2.70 -7.34
CA HIS A 94 -37.49 -3.28 -7.03
C HIS A 94 -37.30 -4.77 -6.68
N ASP A 95 -38.04 -5.24 -5.67
CA ASP A 95 -38.17 -6.63 -5.19
C ASP A 95 -36.92 -7.37 -4.61
N LEU A 96 -35.74 -6.74 -4.50
CA LEU A 96 -34.58 -7.34 -3.81
C LEU A 96 -34.57 -7.12 -2.28
N THR A 97 -34.07 -8.13 -1.54
CA THR A 97 -33.87 -8.02 -0.08
C THR A 97 -32.65 -7.16 0.28
N ALA A 98 -32.64 -6.56 1.47
CA ALA A 98 -31.51 -5.76 1.94
C ALA A 98 -30.19 -6.55 2.09
N LYS A 99 -30.25 -7.88 2.31
CA LYS A 99 -29.06 -8.75 2.36
C LYS A 99 -28.49 -8.95 0.95
N GLU A 100 -29.36 -9.17 -0.04
CA GLU A 100 -28.95 -9.36 -1.43
C GLU A 100 -28.44 -8.07 -2.08
N ILE A 101 -29.10 -6.92 -1.83
CA ILE A 101 -28.58 -5.60 -2.22
C ILE A 101 -27.17 -5.39 -1.66
N LYS A 102 -26.90 -5.83 -0.42
CA LYS A 102 -25.55 -5.74 0.17
C LYS A 102 -24.55 -6.67 -0.53
N ARG A 103 -24.96 -7.90 -0.93
CA ARG A 103 -24.12 -8.83 -1.71
C ARG A 103 -23.74 -8.23 -3.07
N GLN A 104 -24.73 -7.71 -3.80
CA GLN A 104 -24.53 -7.02 -5.09
C GLN A 104 -23.62 -5.78 -4.96
N GLU A 105 -23.79 -4.96 -3.92
CA GLU A 105 -22.87 -3.83 -3.65
C GLU A 105 -21.40 -4.26 -3.51
N VAL A 106 -21.11 -5.41 -2.87
CA VAL A 106 -19.72 -5.87 -2.66
C VAL A 106 -19.16 -6.53 -3.93
N ILE A 107 -19.97 -7.28 -4.67
CA ILE A 107 -19.58 -7.81 -6.00
C ILE A 107 -19.33 -6.65 -6.99
N TYR A 108 -20.08 -5.55 -6.88
CA TYR A 108 -19.83 -4.34 -7.65
C TYR A 108 -18.56 -3.60 -7.19
N GLU A 109 -18.26 -3.50 -5.88
CA GLU A 109 -16.99 -2.93 -5.41
C GLU A 109 -15.77 -3.79 -5.80
N LEU A 110 -15.92 -5.12 -5.85
CA LEU A 110 -14.95 -6.01 -6.49
C LEU A 110 -14.75 -5.60 -7.97
N THR A 111 -15.82 -5.56 -8.76
CA THR A 111 -15.78 -5.23 -10.21
C THR A 111 -15.15 -3.85 -10.49
N GLN A 112 -15.59 -2.81 -9.79
CA GLN A 112 -15.03 -1.45 -9.93
C GLN A 112 -13.58 -1.36 -9.46
N GLY A 113 -13.18 -2.19 -8.50
CA GLY A 113 -11.80 -2.28 -8.04
C GLY A 113 -10.84 -2.93 -9.05
N GLU A 114 -11.31 -3.87 -9.89
CA GLU A 114 -10.53 -4.38 -11.04
C GLU A 114 -10.37 -3.29 -12.09
N ARG A 115 -11.49 -2.65 -12.48
CA ARG A 115 -11.50 -1.53 -13.45
C ARG A 115 -10.54 -0.40 -13.05
N GLN A 116 -10.60 0.06 -11.80
CA GLN A 116 -9.71 1.10 -11.31
C GLN A 116 -8.23 0.67 -11.28
N LEU A 117 -7.94 -0.61 -11.02
CA LEU A 117 -6.57 -1.13 -11.08
C LEU A 117 -6.04 -1.14 -12.52
N ILE A 118 -6.81 -1.66 -13.48
CA ILE A 118 -6.44 -1.68 -14.91
C ILE A 118 -6.16 -0.26 -15.42
N GLU A 119 -7.02 0.70 -15.08
CA GLU A 119 -6.83 2.12 -15.38
C GLU A 119 -5.54 2.67 -14.77
N ASP A 120 -5.29 2.41 -13.48
CA ASP A 120 -4.10 2.92 -12.78
C ASP A 120 -2.80 2.30 -13.30
N LEU A 121 -2.76 0.99 -13.57
CA LEU A 121 -1.57 0.33 -14.13
C LEU A 121 -1.30 0.80 -15.57
N SER A 122 -2.35 0.97 -16.37
CA SER A 122 -2.25 1.55 -17.72
C SER A 122 -1.75 3.00 -17.72
N LEU A 123 -2.17 3.80 -16.73
CA LEU A 123 -1.70 5.16 -16.52
C LEU A 123 -0.21 5.18 -16.13
N VAL A 124 0.20 4.27 -15.25
CA VAL A 124 1.60 4.15 -14.79
C VAL A 124 2.56 3.88 -15.95
N LYS A 125 2.19 2.98 -16.87
CA LYS A 125 2.95 2.73 -18.09
C LYS A 125 3.08 3.98 -18.96
N LYS A 126 1.95 4.58 -19.33
CA LYS A 126 1.88 5.72 -20.28
C LYS A 126 2.48 7.01 -19.77
N VAL A 127 2.53 7.20 -18.45
CA VAL A 127 2.86 8.51 -17.84
C VAL A 127 4.13 8.49 -17.00
N TYR A 128 4.63 7.32 -16.58
CA TYR A 128 5.93 7.18 -15.93
C TYR A 128 6.90 6.37 -16.79
N TYR A 129 6.59 5.13 -17.19
CA TYR A 129 7.51 4.27 -17.94
C TYR A 129 7.87 4.85 -19.32
N GLU A 130 6.86 5.07 -20.17
CA GLU A 130 7.05 5.53 -21.56
C GLU A 130 7.77 6.89 -21.65
N PRO A 131 7.45 7.92 -20.82
CA PRO A 131 8.17 9.17 -20.84
C PRO A 131 9.56 9.10 -20.20
N MET A 132 9.78 8.26 -19.16
CA MET A 132 11.12 8.09 -18.60
C MET A 132 12.09 7.46 -19.61
N LEU A 133 11.62 6.47 -20.37
CA LEU A 133 12.40 5.84 -21.44
C LEU A 133 12.64 6.82 -22.60
N LYS A 134 11.57 7.42 -23.14
CA LYS A 134 11.64 8.31 -24.31
C LYS A 134 12.43 9.61 -24.07
N LEU A 135 12.58 10.03 -22.82
CA LEU A 135 13.32 11.24 -22.43
C LEU A 135 14.66 10.94 -21.77
N ASP A 136 15.20 9.72 -21.91
CA ASP A 136 16.48 9.26 -21.32
C ASP A 136 16.64 9.61 -19.84
N ILE A 137 15.57 9.48 -19.06
CA ILE A 137 15.54 9.79 -17.61
C ILE A 137 16.07 8.61 -16.80
N LEU A 138 15.79 7.39 -17.28
CA LEU A 138 16.32 6.12 -16.80
C LEU A 138 16.53 5.20 -18.01
N THR A 139 17.51 4.31 -17.93
CA THR A 139 17.76 3.31 -18.97
C THR A 139 16.67 2.22 -18.98
N GLU A 140 16.53 1.51 -20.10
CA GLU A 140 15.61 0.37 -20.22
C GLU A 140 15.85 -0.71 -19.16
N SER A 141 17.11 -0.96 -18.78
CA SER A 141 17.46 -1.92 -17.71
C SER A 141 16.99 -1.45 -16.32
N GLU A 142 17.16 -0.16 -16.01
CA GLU A 142 16.72 0.41 -14.73
C GLU A 142 15.18 0.47 -14.65
N LEU A 143 14.51 0.78 -15.76
CA LEU A 143 13.06 0.74 -15.85
C LEU A 143 12.52 -0.70 -15.78
N GLY A 144 13.19 -1.66 -16.42
CA GLY A 144 12.91 -3.09 -16.30
C GLY A 144 13.02 -3.58 -14.85
N GLN A 145 14.01 -3.12 -14.09
CA GLN A 145 14.12 -3.44 -12.67
C GLN A 145 13.06 -2.73 -11.80
N ILE A 146 12.76 -1.44 -12.03
CA ILE A 146 11.80 -0.68 -11.21
C ILE A 146 10.35 -1.12 -11.45
N PHE A 147 9.97 -1.34 -12.71
CA PHE A 147 8.60 -1.71 -13.08
C PHE A 147 8.39 -3.23 -13.15
N GLY A 148 9.46 -4.02 -13.34
CA GLY A 148 9.39 -5.49 -13.33
C GLY A 148 8.32 -6.03 -14.29
N THR A 149 7.59 -7.05 -13.84
CA THR A 149 6.51 -7.70 -14.60
C THR A 149 5.14 -7.01 -14.42
N LEU A 150 5.09 -5.69 -14.15
CA LEU A 150 3.81 -4.98 -13.94
C LEU A 150 2.85 -5.10 -15.13
N ASP A 151 3.40 -5.03 -16.34
CA ASP A 151 2.63 -5.04 -17.58
C ASP A 151 1.90 -6.39 -17.81
N SER A 152 2.49 -7.50 -17.37
CA SER A 152 1.86 -8.83 -17.49
C SER A 152 0.76 -9.10 -16.46
N LEU A 153 0.55 -8.20 -15.49
CA LEU A 153 -0.59 -8.29 -14.58
C LEU A 153 -1.87 -7.73 -15.20
N ILE A 154 -1.75 -6.75 -16.12
CA ILE A 154 -2.92 -6.05 -16.71
C ILE A 154 -3.89 -7.03 -17.39
N PRO A 155 -3.45 -7.96 -18.28
CA PRO A 155 -4.37 -8.89 -18.95
C PRO A 155 -5.10 -9.85 -18.00
N LEU A 156 -4.50 -10.16 -16.85
CA LEU A 156 -5.13 -11.03 -15.84
C LEU A 156 -6.37 -10.35 -15.23
N HIS A 157 -6.24 -9.06 -14.90
CA HIS A 157 -7.33 -8.25 -14.38
C HIS A 157 -8.38 -7.93 -15.45
N GLU A 158 -7.97 -7.73 -16.71
CA GLU A 158 -8.89 -7.55 -17.83
C GLU A 158 -9.78 -8.79 -18.06
N ASP A 159 -9.22 -10.00 -17.94
CA ASP A 159 -9.99 -11.26 -17.98
C ASP A 159 -10.99 -11.37 -16.81
N LEU A 160 -10.58 -11.06 -15.57
CA LEU A 160 -11.51 -11.05 -14.43
C LEU A 160 -12.62 -10.00 -14.62
N LEU A 161 -12.27 -8.79 -15.07
CA LEU A 161 -13.26 -7.74 -15.33
C LEU A 161 -14.25 -8.18 -16.41
N ALA A 162 -13.78 -8.81 -17.49
CA ALA A 162 -14.63 -9.35 -18.54
C ALA A 162 -15.56 -10.48 -18.03
N ARG A 163 -15.08 -11.33 -17.12
CA ARG A 163 -15.91 -12.36 -16.45
C ARG A 163 -16.97 -11.73 -15.54
N LEU A 164 -16.60 -10.78 -14.69
CA LEU A 164 -17.51 -10.10 -13.76
C LEU A 164 -18.57 -9.26 -14.48
N GLU A 165 -18.20 -8.52 -15.52
CA GLU A 165 -19.15 -7.78 -16.36
C GLU A 165 -20.12 -8.73 -17.10
N ARG A 166 -19.63 -9.89 -17.57
CA ARG A 166 -20.48 -10.93 -18.19
C ARG A 166 -21.45 -11.58 -17.19
N LEU A 167 -21.00 -11.86 -15.97
CA LEU A 167 -21.88 -12.36 -14.89
C LEU A 167 -22.97 -11.37 -14.52
N ARG A 168 -22.68 -10.06 -14.60
CA ARG A 168 -23.62 -8.99 -14.21
C ARG A 168 -24.69 -8.71 -15.28
N GLY A 169 -24.41 -9.06 -16.55
CA GLY A 169 -25.39 -9.14 -17.64
C GLY A 169 -26.24 -7.88 -17.89
N SER A 170 -27.42 -8.09 -18.47
CA SER A 170 -28.48 -7.09 -18.67
C SER A 170 -29.19 -6.72 -17.36
N GLU A 171 -29.41 -7.72 -16.49
CA GLU A 171 -30.18 -7.60 -15.24
C GLU A 171 -29.45 -6.78 -14.16
N LYS A 172 -28.16 -6.49 -14.39
CA LYS A 172 -27.23 -5.76 -13.50
C LYS A 172 -26.98 -6.42 -12.14
N THR A 173 -27.52 -7.61 -11.91
CA THR A 173 -27.28 -8.50 -10.77
C THR A 173 -26.36 -9.65 -11.16
N VAL A 174 -25.56 -10.14 -10.21
CA VAL A 174 -24.76 -11.37 -10.36
C VAL A 174 -25.42 -12.49 -9.57
N GLY A 175 -25.71 -13.62 -10.20
CA GLY A 175 -26.11 -14.85 -9.50
C GLY A 175 -24.95 -15.41 -8.70
N GLU A 176 -24.21 -16.34 -9.31
CA GLU A 176 -22.98 -16.92 -8.74
C GLU A 176 -21.73 -16.11 -9.09
N VAL A 177 -20.81 -16.00 -8.13
CA VAL A 177 -19.49 -15.37 -8.30
C VAL A 177 -18.34 -16.26 -7.81
N GLY A 178 -18.59 -17.15 -6.85
CA GLY A 178 -17.65 -18.10 -6.28
C GLY A 178 -16.94 -18.96 -7.33
N PRO A 179 -17.66 -19.65 -8.24
CA PRO A 179 -17.03 -20.48 -9.27
C PRO A 179 -16.13 -19.69 -10.23
N THR A 180 -16.49 -18.44 -10.55
CA THR A 180 -15.68 -17.57 -11.42
C THR A 180 -14.39 -17.12 -10.74
N LEU A 181 -14.45 -16.82 -9.44
CA LEU A 181 -13.28 -16.45 -8.64
C LEU A 181 -12.34 -17.64 -8.42
N LEU A 182 -12.89 -18.80 -8.03
CA LEU A 182 -12.14 -20.04 -7.81
C LEU A 182 -11.35 -20.46 -9.05
N ASN A 183 -11.96 -20.36 -10.25
CA ASN A 183 -11.28 -20.66 -11.51
C ASN A 183 -10.27 -19.60 -11.98
N TRP A 184 -10.36 -18.35 -11.50
CA TRP A 184 -9.44 -17.28 -11.90
C TRP A 184 -8.23 -17.15 -10.96
N PHE A 185 -8.42 -17.29 -9.64
CA PHE A 185 -7.37 -17.08 -8.65
C PHE A 185 -6.03 -17.79 -8.92
N PRO A 186 -5.94 -19.00 -9.50
CA PRO A 186 -4.65 -19.61 -9.83
C PRO A 186 -3.73 -18.74 -10.70
N CYS A 187 -4.25 -17.84 -11.55
CA CYS A 187 -3.41 -16.96 -12.36
C CYS A 187 -2.65 -15.90 -11.53
N LEU A 188 -3.03 -15.70 -10.26
CA LEU A 188 -2.35 -14.79 -9.34
C LEU A 188 -0.95 -15.28 -8.94
N GLU A 189 -0.53 -16.50 -9.28
CA GLU A 189 0.86 -16.95 -9.10
C GLU A 189 1.87 -15.98 -9.76
N ALA A 190 1.49 -15.30 -10.84
CA ALA A 190 2.29 -14.24 -11.48
C ALA A 190 2.73 -13.11 -10.52
N TYR A 191 2.01 -12.90 -9.41
CA TYR A 191 2.39 -11.96 -8.37
C TYR A 191 3.66 -12.35 -7.62
N VAL A 192 4.04 -13.63 -7.55
CA VAL A 192 5.27 -14.06 -6.87
C VAL A 192 6.47 -13.35 -7.49
N THR A 193 6.60 -13.40 -8.82
CA THR A 193 7.66 -12.71 -9.58
C THR A 193 7.62 -11.19 -9.36
N TYR A 194 6.43 -10.59 -9.44
CA TYR A 194 6.27 -9.14 -9.29
C TYR A 194 6.64 -8.64 -7.89
N CYS A 195 6.14 -9.31 -6.84
CA CYS A 195 6.33 -8.92 -5.46
C CYS A 195 7.75 -9.21 -4.96
N CYS A 196 8.38 -10.33 -5.35
CA CYS A 196 9.77 -10.61 -5.00
C CYS A 196 10.73 -9.53 -5.55
N ASN A 197 10.44 -8.95 -6.72
CA ASN A 197 11.24 -7.87 -7.29
C ASN A 197 11.09 -6.52 -6.55
N GLN A 198 10.01 -6.31 -5.77
CA GLN A 198 9.70 -5.00 -5.17
C GLN A 198 10.80 -4.46 -4.25
N VAL A 199 11.55 -5.32 -3.57
CA VAL A 199 12.68 -4.93 -2.70
C VAL A 199 13.80 -4.26 -3.53
N GLY A 200 14.21 -4.92 -4.61
CA GLY A 200 15.24 -4.40 -5.53
C GLY A 200 14.75 -3.22 -6.37
N ALA A 201 13.47 -3.20 -6.76
CA ALA A 201 12.83 -2.07 -7.41
C ALA A 201 12.82 -0.83 -6.51
N LYS A 202 12.47 -0.99 -5.22
CA LYS A 202 12.46 0.10 -4.24
C LYS A 202 13.85 0.65 -3.98
N ALA A 203 14.83 -0.22 -3.76
CA ALA A 203 16.20 0.20 -3.51
C ALA A 203 16.77 1.03 -4.68
N LEU A 204 16.53 0.58 -5.93
CA LEU A 204 16.94 1.33 -7.12
C LEU A 204 16.16 2.64 -7.30
N LEU A 205 14.84 2.64 -7.08
CA LEU A 205 14.03 3.86 -7.18
C LEU A 205 14.44 4.92 -6.16
N ASP A 206 14.74 4.54 -4.90
CA ASP A 206 15.16 5.46 -3.85
C ASP A 206 16.65 5.88 -3.97
N GLN A 207 17.48 5.10 -4.68
CA GLN A 207 18.77 5.56 -5.20
C GLN A 207 18.55 6.62 -6.29
N LYS A 208 17.75 6.31 -7.31
CA LYS A 208 17.52 7.19 -8.47
C LYS A 208 16.80 8.49 -8.13
N LYS A 209 15.94 8.53 -7.10
CA LYS A 209 15.37 9.77 -6.55
C LYS A 209 16.41 10.80 -6.08
N GLN A 210 17.69 10.44 -5.92
CA GLN A 210 18.78 11.39 -5.60
C GLN A 210 19.31 12.10 -6.87
N GLU A 211 19.04 11.58 -8.07
CA GLU A 211 19.40 12.21 -9.34
C GLU A 211 18.40 13.32 -9.70
N LYS A 212 18.88 14.56 -9.87
CA LYS A 212 18.04 15.75 -10.12
C LYS A 212 17.07 15.60 -11.30
N ARG A 213 17.44 14.83 -12.34
CA ARG A 213 16.59 14.56 -13.52
C ARG A 213 15.36 13.72 -13.13
N VAL A 214 15.57 12.68 -12.33
CA VAL A 214 14.52 11.76 -11.86
C VAL A 214 13.65 12.43 -10.79
N GLU A 215 14.26 13.14 -9.83
CA GLU A 215 13.57 13.96 -8.82
C GLU A 215 12.60 14.94 -9.46
N HIS A 216 13.09 15.75 -10.41
CA HIS A 216 12.29 16.77 -11.07
C HIS A 216 11.13 16.16 -11.87
N PHE A 217 11.37 15.08 -12.61
CA PHE A 217 10.31 14.38 -13.36
C PHE A 217 9.23 13.81 -12.43
N LEU A 218 9.62 13.09 -11.38
CA LEU A 218 8.69 12.50 -10.41
C LEU A 218 7.85 13.57 -9.69
N ARG A 219 8.40 14.77 -9.48
CA ARG A 219 7.69 15.93 -8.94
C ARG A 219 6.67 16.51 -9.94
N LEU A 220 7.05 16.70 -11.21
CA LEU A 220 6.11 17.15 -12.25
C LEU A 220 4.92 16.17 -12.42
N CYS A 221 5.16 14.86 -12.29
CA CYS A 221 4.08 13.87 -12.28
C CYS A 221 3.16 14.04 -11.07
N GLN A 222 3.69 14.26 -9.87
CA GLN A 222 2.90 14.47 -8.63
C GLN A 222 2.11 15.79 -8.62
N GLU A 223 2.64 16.83 -9.24
CA GLU A 223 1.95 18.13 -9.43
C GLU A 223 0.78 18.01 -10.43
N SER A 224 0.86 17.05 -11.36
CA SER A 224 -0.15 16.81 -12.39
C SER A 224 -1.40 16.08 -11.86
N SER A 225 -2.57 16.43 -12.40
CA SER A 225 -3.88 16.03 -11.86
C SER A 225 -4.18 14.53 -11.92
N PHE A 226 -3.54 13.78 -12.83
CA PHE A 226 -3.71 12.32 -12.97
C PHE A 226 -3.12 11.54 -11.78
N SER A 227 -2.08 12.06 -11.11
CA SER A 227 -1.38 11.34 -10.04
C SER A 227 -2.23 11.15 -8.78
N ARG A 228 -3.29 11.96 -8.63
CA ARG A 228 -4.10 12.09 -7.41
C ARG A 228 -3.25 12.48 -6.18
N LYS A 229 -2.06 13.08 -6.40
CA LYS A 229 -1.00 13.37 -5.42
C LYS A 229 -0.33 12.13 -4.79
N LEU A 230 -0.31 11.01 -5.50
CA LEU A 230 0.46 9.82 -5.16
C LEU A 230 1.84 9.87 -5.83
N ASP A 231 2.88 9.38 -5.15
CA ASP A 231 4.19 9.16 -5.76
C ASP A 231 4.19 7.85 -6.59
N LEU A 232 5.24 7.64 -7.41
CA LEU A 232 5.37 6.42 -8.20
C LEU A 232 5.38 5.14 -7.33
N TRP A 233 5.93 5.17 -6.11
CA TRP A 233 5.93 3.99 -5.25
C TRP A 233 4.52 3.57 -4.82
N ASN A 234 3.63 4.52 -4.49
CA ASN A 234 2.23 4.23 -4.18
C ASN A 234 1.50 3.54 -5.35
N PHE A 235 1.91 3.82 -6.60
CA PHE A 235 1.38 3.15 -7.78
C PHE A 235 1.97 1.74 -8.00
N LEU A 236 3.28 1.56 -7.82
CA LEU A 236 3.93 0.23 -7.90
C LEU A 236 3.44 -0.72 -6.79
N ASP A 237 3.01 -0.19 -5.63
CA ASP A 237 2.41 -0.98 -4.56
C ASP A 237 0.94 -1.42 -4.83
N LEU A 238 0.28 -0.87 -5.86
CA LEU A 238 -1.14 -1.14 -6.13
C LEU A 238 -1.49 -2.62 -6.33
N PRO A 239 -0.71 -3.44 -7.08
CA PRO A 239 -1.00 -4.85 -7.20
C PRO A 239 -1.00 -5.54 -5.84
N ARG A 240 0.07 -5.40 -5.04
CA ARG A 240 0.16 -5.99 -3.69
C ARG A 240 -0.99 -5.52 -2.80
N SER A 241 -1.35 -4.23 -2.91
CA SER A 241 -2.49 -3.62 -2.25
C SER A 241 -3.86 -4.16 -2.75
N ARG A 242 -3.97 -4.69 -3.97
CA ARG A 242 -5.18 -5.37 -4.47
C ARG A 242 -5.23 -6.82 -3.99
N LEU A 243 -4.13 -7.55 -4.08
CA LEU A 243 -4.05 -8.98 -3.72
C LEU A 243 -4.59 -9.24 -2.30
N VAL A 244 -4.18 -8.42 -1.32
CA VAL A 244 -4.65 -8.52 0.08
C VAL A 244 -6.10 -8.08 0.32
N LYS A 245 -6.80 -7.53 -0.69
CA LYS A 245 -8.22 -7.13 -0.57
C LYS A 245 -9.18 -8.24 -1.00
N TYR A 246 -8.80 -9.17 -1.86
CA TYR A 246 -9.68 -10.28 -2.26
C TYR A 246 -10.21 -11.08 -1.06
N PRO A 247 -9.39 -11.51 -0.06
CA PRO A 247 -9.90 -12.21 1.12
C PRO A 247 -10.90 -11.39 1.96
N LEU A 248 -10.82 -10.06 1.91
CA LEU A 248 -11.74 -9.16 2.63
C LEU A 248 -13.07 -9.01 1.89
N LEU A 249 -13.01 -8.91 0.56
CA LEU A 249 -14.19 -8.84 -0.30
C LEU A 249 -14.98 -10.16 -0.23
N LEU A 250 -14.32 -11.32 -0.38
CA LEU A 250 -14.98 -12.62 -0.33
C LEU A 250 -15.64 -12.90 1.03
N LYS A 251 -15.00 -12.52 2.15
CA LYS A 251 -15.60 -12.63 3.51
C LYS A 251 -16.89 -11.80 3.66
N GLU A 252 -16.95 -10.61 3.06
CA GLU A 252 -18.17 -9.79 3.11
C GLU A 252 -19.24 -10.25 2.10
N ILE A 253 -18.86 -10.81 0.94
CA ILE A 253 -19.78 -11.49 0.01
C ILE A 253 -20.42 -12.70 0.71
N GLN A 254 -19.62 -13.62 1.24
CA GLN A 254 -20.08 -14.84 1.94
C GLN A 254 -21.04 -14.51 3.10
N LYS A 255 -20.69 -13.52 3.93
CA LYS A 255 -21.58 -12.99 4.99
C LYS A 255 -22.92 -12.44 4.46
N CYS A 256 -22.99 -12.05 3.20
CA CYS A 256 -24.21 -11.62 2.52
C CYS A 256 -24.89 -12.73 1.69
N THR A 257 -24.26 -13.89 1.49
CA THR A 257 -24.84 -15.06 0.82
C THR A 257 -25.89 -15.77 1.69
N PRO A 258 -27.07 -16.14 1.17
CA PRO A 258 -28.03 -17.03 1.84
C PRO A 258 -27.55 -18.50 1.94
N PRO A 259 -27.89 -19.28 2.99
CA PRO A 259 -27.47 -20.68 3.12
C PRO A 259 -28.05 -21.62 2.04
N ASP A 260 -29.06 -21.17 1.31
CA ASP A 260 -29.75 -21.85 0.21
C ASP A 260 -29.24 -21.41 -1.18
N HIS A 261 -28.19 -20.58 -1.24
CA HIS A 261 -27.65 -20.00 -2.47
C HIS A 261 -26.37 -20.73 -2.95
N PRO A 262 -26.20 -21.03 -4.26
CA PRO A 262 -25.11 -21.85 -4.78
C PRO A 262 -23.67 -21.32 -4.54
N ASP A 263 -23.50 -20.03 -4.30
CA ASP A 263 -22.20 -19.48 -3.84
C ASP A 263 -21.78 -19.99 -2.44
N GLU A 264 -22.69 -20.48 -1.59
CA GLU A 264 -22.37 -20.87 -0.20
C GLU A 264 -21.42 -22.07 -0.15
N ASP A 265 -21.52 -23.00 -1.10
CA ASP A 265 -20.61 -24.15 -1.24
C ASP A 265 -19.23 -23.74 -1.80
N THR A 266 -19.15 -22.69 -2.62
CA THR A 266 -17.95 -22.38 -3.43
C THR A 266 -17.15 -21.17 -2.95
N LEU A 267 -17.77 -20.25 -2.20
CA LEU A 267 -17.07 -19.15 -1.53
C LEU A 267 -16.08 -19.61 -0.43
N PRO A 268 -16.31 -20.68 0.36
CA PRO A 268 -15.33 -21.21 1.31
C PRO A 268 -14.01 -21.59 0.61
N ASP A 269 -14.09 -22.43 -0.42
CA ASP A 269 -12.94 -22.90 -1.20
C ASP A 269 -12.19 -21.74 -1.87
N ALA A 270 -12.95 -20.83 -2.50
CA ALA A 270 -12.39 -19.64 -3.13
C ALA A 270 -11.67 -18.74 -2.10
N LEU A 271 -12.21 -18.66 -0.88
CA LEU A 271 -11.65 -17.88 0.23
C LEU A 271 -10.41 -18.54 0.86
N GLU A 272 -10.34 -19.87 0.92
CA GLU A 272 -9.13 -20.59 1.33
C GLU A 272 -8.02 -20.42 0.29
N LEU A 273 -8.32 -20.69 -0.99
CA LEU A 273 -7.37 -20.59 -2.10
C LEU A 273 -6.69 -19.21 -2.14
N ILE A 274 -7.46 -18.12 -2.06
CA ILE A 274 -6.90 -16.77 -2.10
C ILE A 274 -6.10 -16.41 -0.83
N GLN A 275 -6.43 -16.97 0.34
CA GLN A 275 -5.61 -16.82 1.54
C GLN A 275 -4.28 -17.58 1.42
N SER A 276 -4.29 -18.78 0.82
CA SER A 276 -3.08 -19.55 0.52
C SER A 276 -2.16 -18.80 -0.45
N ILE A 277 -2.70 -18.27 -1.56
CA ILE A 277 -1.95 -17.46 -2.53
C ILE A 277 -1.35 -16.20 -1.88
N VAL A 278 -2.13 -15.46 -1.08
CA VAL A 278 -1.64 -14.29 -0.33
C VAL A 278 -0.49 -14.68 0.61
N ALA A 279 -0.60 -15.82 1.31
CA ALA A 279 0.43 -16.30 2.21
C ALA A 279 1.72 -16.70 1.47
N GLU A 280 1.62 -17.43 0.35
CA GLU A 280 2.81 -17.85 -0.42
C GLU A 280 3.50 -16.66 -1.10
N VAL A 281 2.75 -15.72 -1.70
CA VAL A 281 3.33 -14.48 -2.26
C VAL A 281 4.05 -13.67 -1.17
N ASN A 282 3.47 -13.56 0.03
CA ASN A 282 4.11 -12.89 1.17
C ASN A 282 5.39 -13.61 1.62
N LYS A 283 5.33 -14.94 1.79
CA LYS A 283 6.47 -15.79 2.16
C LYS A 283 7.60 -15.68 1.13
N LYS A 284 7.30 -15.78 -0.16
CA LYS A 284 8.27 -15.63 -1.25
C LYS A 284 8.90 -14.23 -1.29
N THR A 285 8.10 -13.19 -1.04
CA THR A 285 8.62 -11.82 -0.96
C THR A 285 9.60 -11.66 0.21
N GLY A 286 9.31 -12.24 1.39
CA GLY A 286 10.24 -12.24 2.52
C GLY A 286 11.50 -13.08 2.30
N GLU A 287 11.39 -14.22 1.61
CA GLU A 287 12.54 -15.02 1.16
C GLU A 287 13.44 -14.22 0.18
N ALA A 288 12.83 -13.46 -0.73
CA ALA A 288 13.53 -12.57 -1.65
C ALA A 288 14.18 -11.36 -0.96
N GLU A 289 13.51 -10.77 0.03
CA GLU A 289 14.04 -9.67 0.87
C GLU A 289 15.27 -10.11 1.67
N CYS A 290 15.18 -11.27 2.33
CA CYS A 290 16.30 -11.90 3.02
C CYS A 290 17.48 -12.14 2.07
N GLN A 291 17.22 -12.71 0.89
CA GLN A 291 18.24 -12.96 -0.13
C GLN A 291 18.85 -11.66 -0.69
N PHE A 292 18.06 -10.60 -0.87
CA PHE A 292 18.52 -9.29 -1.33
C PHE A 292 19.51 -8.68 -0.33
N TYR A 293 19.10 -8.53 0.94
CA TYR A 293 19.96 -7.94 1.95
C TYR A 293 21.19 -8.80 2.26
N ARG A 294 21.07 -10.14 2.25
CA ARG A 294 22.21 -11.05 2.39
C ARG A 294 23.25 -10.89 1.28
N ARG A 295 22.83 -10.63 0.03
CA ARG A 295 23.74 -10.34 -1.09
C ARG A 295 24.43 -8.97 -0.96
N GLY A 296 23.83 -8.03 -0.23
CA GLY A 296 24.41 -6.71 0.05
C GLY A 296 25.45 -6.69 1.17
N LEU A 297 25.65 -7.79 1.92
CA LEU A 297 26.63 -7.88 3.00
C LEU A 297 28.06 -8.01 2.45
N ILE A 298 28.90 -7.02 2.74
CA ILE A 298 30.35 -7.06 2.52
C ILE A 298 31.03 -7.52 3.81
N TYR A 299 31.76 -8.62 3.73
CA TYR A 299 32.55 -9.19 4.84
C TYR A 299 33.99 -8.69 4.69
N LEU A 300 34.57 -8.15 5.77
CA LEU A 300 35.94 -7.64 5.81
C LEU A 300 36.94 -8.72 6.26
N GLU A 301 36.47 -9.66 7.08
CA GLU A 301 37.19 -10.86 7.51
C GLU A 301 36.35 -12.10 7.18
N GLU A 302 36.99 -13.19 6.76
CA GLU A 302 36.29 -14.45 6.47
C GLU A 302 35.64 -15.06 7.73
N SER A 303 36.19 -14.73 8.92
CA SER A 303 35.64 -15.04 10.25
C SER A 303 34.18 -14.60 10.42
N GLN A 304 33.78 -13.51 9.77
CA GLN A 304 32.43 -12.94 9.86
C GLN A 304 31.38 -13.75 9.08
N ARG A 305 31.77 -14.75 8.27
CA ARG A 305 30.84 -15.59 7.50
C ARG A 305 30.31 -16.77 8.30
N ILE A 306 29.41 -16.49 9.25
CA ILE A 306 28.75 -17.53 10.03
C ILE A 306 27.63 -18.23 9.20
N PRO A 307 27.43 -19.55 9.32
CA PRO A 307 26.47 -20.30 8.52
C PRO A 307 25.02 -19.85 8.72
N GLU A 308 24.67 -19.37 9.91
CA GLU A 308 23.34 -18.90 10.30
C GLU A 308 22.80 -17.82 9.34
N ILE A 309 23.67 -16.94 8.82
CA ILE A 309 23.27 -15.91 7.84
C ILE A 309 22.90 -16.55 6.50
N HIS A 310 23.64 -17.59 6.08
CA HIS A 310 23.40 -18.32 4.83
C HIS A 310 22.18 -19.24 4.90
N GLU A 311 21.93 -19.84 6.07
CA GLU A 311 20.81 -20.76 6.32
C GLU A 311 19.50 -20.02 6.59
N SER A 312 19.55 -18.80 7.15
CA SER A 312 18.38 -17.94 7.34
C SER A 312 17.59 -17.77 6.04
N ARG A 313 16.29 -18.04 6.10
CA ARG A 313 15.33 -17.90 4.99
C ARG A 313 14.57 -16.58 5.11
N PHE A 314 14.43 -16.05 6.32
CA PHE A 314 13.72 -14.79 6.61
C PHE A 314 14.62 -13.73 7.26
N LEU A 315 14.21 -12.47 7.06
CA LEU A 315 14.72 -11.28 7.75
C LEU A 315 13.56 -10.71 8.56
N TYR A 316 13.65 -10.71 9.90
CA TYR A 316 12.55 -10.29 10.77
C TYR A 316 12.45 -8.76 10.90
N CYS A 317 13.58 -8.06 10.94
CA CYS A 317 13.62 -6.60 10.87
C CYS A 317 15.01 -6.10 10.48
N HIS A 318 15.08 -4.87 9.95
CA HIS A 318 16.33 -4.16 9.75
C HIS A 318 16.16 -2.63 9.86
N GLY A 319 17.25 -1.87 10.06
CA GLY A 319 17.19 -0.41 10.09
C GLY A 319 18.42 0.29 10.67
N GLU A 320 18.43 1.64 10.61
CA GLU A 320 19.49 2.45 11.24
C GLU A 320 19.34 2.51 12.78
N LEU A 321 20.40 2.16 13.50
CA LEU A 321 20.57 2.41 14.93
C LEU A 321 21.59 3.52 15.20
N LYS A 322 21.36 4.28 16.27
CA LYS A 322 22.25 5.34 16.76
C LYS A 322 22.84 4.97 18.11
N THR A 323 24.15 5.10 18.26
CA THR A 323 24.89 4.85 19.50
C THR A 323 24.91 6.10 20.39
N ASN A 324 24.56 5.95 21.67
CA ASN A 324 24.32 7.08 22.58
C ASN A 324 25.59 7.83 23.10
N LYS A 325 26.81 7.49 22.65
CA LYS A 325 28.07 8.00 23.21
C LYS A 325 28.96 8.73 22.19
N GLY A 326 28.85 10.07 22.16
CA GLY A 326 29.86 11.01 21.60
C GLY A 326 30.01 11.07 20.08
N GLN A 327 30.19 9.93 19.41
CA GLN A 327 30.19 9.83 17.94
C GLN A 327 28.88 9.19 17.48
N VAL A 328 28.15 9.89 16.60
CA VAL A 328 26.92 9.36 15.97
C VAL A 328 27.32 8.39 14.85
N ARG A 329 27.86 7.22 15.23
CA ARG A 329 28.10 6.12 14.29
C ARG A 329 26.75 5.50 13.94
N LYS A 330 26.21 5.87 12.78
CA LYS A 330 25.09 5.14 12.15
C LYS A 330 25.55 3.71 11.91
N LEU A 331 24.93 2.75 12.59
CA LEU A 331 24.97 1.35 12.17
C LEU A 331 23.66 1.04 11.47
N HIS A 332 23.69 0.16 10.47
CA HIS A 332 22.49 -0.50 9.98
C HIS A 332 22.49 -1.93 10.52
N VAL A 333 21.39 -2.37 11.12
CA VAL A 333 21.30 -3.67 11.77
C VAL A 333 20.30 -4.54 11.03
N PHE A 334 20.61 -5.83 10.89
CA PHE A 334 19.74 -6.85 10.32
C PHE A 334 19.52 -7.96 11.36
N LEU A 335 18.27 -8.29 11.67
CA LEU A 335 17.92 -9.48 12.43
C LEU A 335 17.37 -10.53 11.46
N PHE A 336 18.25 -11.40 11.00
CA PHE A 336 17.87 -12.60 10.25
C PHE A 336 17.25 -13.64 11.19
N GLU A 337 16.59 -14.63 10.62
CA GLU A 337 15.98 -15.78 11.29
C GLU A 337 16.91 -16.46 12.32
N LEU A 338 18.19 -16.61 11.97
CA LEU A 338 19.19 -17.30 12.80
C LEU A 338 20.34 -16.40 13.31
N ALA A 339 20.48 -15.15 12.84
CA ALA A 339 21.58 -14.26 13.26
C ALA A 339 21.26 -12.75 13.25
N LEU A 340 21.86 -12.02 14.19
CA LEU A 340 21.93 -10.56 14.21
C LEU A 340 23.25 -10.08 13.58
N VAL A 341 23.14 -9.26 12.54
CA VAL A 341 24.29 -8.67 11.83
C VAL A 341 24.30 -7.15 12.05
N LEU A 342 25.36 -6.65 12.68
CA LEU A 342 25.66 -5.23 12.73
C LEU A 342 26.44 -4.84 11.47
N THR A 343 26.09 -3.74 10.83
CA THR A 343 26.80 -3.24 9.63
C THR A 343 26.98 -1.72 9.67
N ARG A 344 27.85 -1.22 8.79
CA ARG A 344 27.94 0.19 8.41
C ARG A 344 27.53 0.33 6.93
N PRO A 345 26.96 1.47 6.52
CA PRO A 345 26.82 1.77 5.09
C PRO A 345 28.16 1.63 4.36
N GLY A 346 28.15 1.08 3.15
CA GLY A 346 29.28 1.16 2.23
C GLY A 346 29.52 2.60 1.76
N ASP A 347 30.78 2.96 1.50
CA ASP A 347 31.14 4.22 0.85
C ASP A 347 30.85 4.19 -0.66
N ASP A 348 30.90 2.99 -1.28
CA ASP A 348 30.54 2.76 -2.68
C ASP A 348 29.01 2.71 -2.86
N ARG A 349 28.54 3.29 -3.98
CA ARG A 349 27.13 3.42 -4.37
C ARG A 349 26.86 2.95 -5.80
N ASP A 350 27.88 2.68 -6.59
CA ASP A 350 27.75 2.71 -8.05
C ASP A 350 27.27 1.37 -8.66
N ILE A 351 27.37 0.26 -7.92
CA ILE A 351 27.15 -1.09 -8.48
C ILE A 351 26.19 -1.92 -7.61
N ARG A 352 24.93 -2.05 -8.09
CA ARG A 352 23.91 -3.04 -7.67
C ARG A 352 23.29 -2.88 -6.27
N GLY A 353 23.08 -1.64 -5.81
CA GLY A 353 22.19 -1.33 -4.69
C GLY A 353 22.89 -1.03 -3.36
N GLN A 354 22.18 -1.14 -2.26
CA GLN A 354 22.72 -0.79 -0.93
C GLN A 354 23.70 -1.87 -0.46
N MET A 355 24.97 -1.49 -0.31
CA MET A 355 26.03 -2.34 0.24
C MET A 355 26.26 -2.05 1.74
N PHE A 356 26.54 -3.09 2.51
CA PHE A 356 26.58 -3.06 3.96
C PHE A 356 27.85 -3.75 4.48
N ASN A 357 28.81 -2.96 4.96
CA ASN A 357 30.06 -3.46 5.54
C ASN A 357 29.80 -4.07 6.92
N VAL A 358 29.97 -5.40 7.07
CA VAL A 358 29.75 -6.12 8.33
C VAL A 358 30.71 -5.62 9.40
N TYR A 359 30.17 -5.26 10.57
CA TYR A 359 30.91 -4.61 11.64
C TYR A 359 30.94 -5.49 12.90
N ARG A 360 32.15 -5.89 13.31
CA ARG A 360 32.41 -6.97 14.31
C ARG A 360 31.92 -8.34 13.80
N GLN A 361 32.03 -9.35 14.64
CA GLN A 361 31.41 -10.65 14.39
C GLN A 361 29.87 -10.54 14.45
N PRO A 362 29.14 -11.12 13.49
CA PRO A 362 27.73 -11.40 13.64
C PRO A 362 27.45 -12.30 14.84
N LEU A 363 26.23 -12.21 15.40
CA LEU A 363 25.82 -12.98 16.55
C LEU A 363 24.73 -14.00 16.15
N PRO A 364 24.97 -15.31 16.28
CA PRO A 364 23.90 -16.31 16.22
C PRO A 364 22.79 -15.96 17.23
N ASN A 365 21.52 -16.07 16.82
CA ASN A 365 20.37 -15.67 17.65
C ASN A 365 20.27 -16.48 18.96
N THR A 366 20.85 -17.68 19.00
CA THR A 366 20.99 -18.54 20.18
C THR A 366 21.91 -17.97 21.27
N LEU A 367 22.74 -16.97 20.94
CA LEU A 367 23.69 -16.33 21.85
C LEU A 367 23.30 -14.88 22.23
N ILE A 368 22.12 -14.40 21.79
CA ILE A 368 21.67 -13.04 22.05
C ILE A 368 20.91 -12.97 23.37
N ASN A 369 21.45 -12.23 24.34
CA ASN A 369 20.64 -11.68 25.44
C ASN A 369 20.10 -10.30 25.04
N LEU A 370 18.90 -9.95 25.52
CA LEU A 370 18.29 -8.64 25.26
C LEU A 370 17.85 -8.00 26.58
N GLU A 371 18.43 -6.84 26.89
CA GLU A 371 18.24 -6.14 28.16
C GLU A 371 17.59 -4.77 27.92
N GLU A 372 16.45 -4.53 28.57
CA GLU A 372 15.85 -3.21 28.64
C GLU A 372 16.63 -2.36 29.67
N ILE A 373 17.18 -1.24 29.22
CA ILE A 373 18.03 -0.35 30.04
C ILE A 373 17.20 0.89 30.41
N PRO A 374 17.05 1.24 31.70
CA PRO A 374 16.31 2.43 32.09
C PRO A 374 16.88 3.71 31.47
N ASP A 375 16.01 4.67 31.12
CA ASP A 375 16.38 6.00 30.60
C ASP A 375 17.46 6.71 31.45
N SER A 376 17.50 6.43 32.75
CA SER A 376 18.45 6.98 33.72
C SER A 376 19.84 6.32 33.73
N GLU A 377 20.01 5.10 33.18
CA GLU A 377 21.23 4.29 33.34
C GLU A 377 22.13 4.21 32.10
N ALA A 378 21.86 5.05 31.09
CA ALA A 378 22.71 5.19 29.88
C ALA A 378 24.18 5.63 30.14
N GLY A 379 24.56 5.84 31.40
CA GLY A 379 25.93 6.13 31.87
C GLY A 379 26.88 4.93 31.95
N GLY A 380 26.40 3.69 31.73
CA GLY A 380 27.21 2.46 31.85
C GLY A 380 27.67 1.84 30.53
N GLY A 381 26.77 1.12 29.86
CA GLY A 381 27.11 0.13 28.81
C GLY A 381 27.33 0.64 27.38
N GLY A 382 27.53 -0.32 26.46
CA GLY A 382 27.54 -0.12 25.01
C GLY A 382 26.13 -0.14 24.43
N THR A 383 25.32 0.86 24.78
CA THR A 383 23.86 0.85 24.61
C THR A 383 23.39 1.36 23.24
N PHE A 384 22.61 0.54 22.52
CA PHE A 384 21.90 0.93 21.30
C PHE A 384 20.46 1.38 21.59
N ARG A 385 19.93 2.35 20.84
CA ARG A 385 18.56 2.90 21.04
C ARG A 385 17.77 2.96 19.73
N GLY A 386 16.55 2.42 19.74
CA GLY A 386 15.48 2.85 18.82
C GLY A 386 15.16 2.00 17.57
N ALA A 387 15.27 0.67 17.61
CA ALA A 387 14.87 -0.20 16.47
C ALA A 387 13.40 -0.65 16.46
N PHE A 388 12.76 -0.82 17.63
CA PHE A 388 11.60 -1.72 17.75
C PHE A 388 10.21 -1.04 17.85
N THR A 389 10.16 0.30 17.78
CA THR A 389 8.92 1.09 17.88
C THR A 389 8.20 1.25 16.54
N GLY A 390 7.50 0.18 16.14
CA GLY A 390 6.59 0.21 15.01
C GLY A 390 5.39 1.15 15.24
N GLY A 391 5.50 2.40 14.82
CA GLY A 391 4.36 3.32 14.65
C GLY A 391 3.86 4.03 15.91
N ASN A 392 4.53 5.13 16.29
CA ASN A 392 4.02 6.20 17.16
C ASN A 392 3.94 5.95 18.68
N ASP A 393 4.34 4.79 19.23
CA ASP A 393 4.57 4.66 20.67
C ASP A 393 6.02 4.92 21.08
N LYS A 394 6.20 5.66 22.19
CA LYS A 394 7.50 5.98 22.80
C LYS A 394 7.80 5.02 23.95
N GLY A 395 8.11 3.77 23.62
CA GLY A 395 8.79 2.84 24.52
C GLY A 395 10.20 2.59 23.99
N ASP A 396 11.23 3.06 24.69
CA ASP A 396 12.61 2.90 24.23
C ASP A 396 13.14 1.53 24.65
N THR A 397 13.15 0.58 23.72
CA THR A 397 13.82 -0.70 23.90
C THR A 397 15.30 -0.59 23.56
N TYR A 398 16.13 -1.20 24.40
CA TYR A 398 17.58 -1.12 24.36
C TYR A 398 18.24 -2.48 24.06
N LEU A 399 19.55 -2.45 23.80
CA LEU A 399 20.42 -3.61 23.63
C LEU A 399 21.80 -3.30 24.21
N SER A 400 22.34 -4.25 24.96
CA SER A 400 23.70 -4.29 25.49
C SER A 400 24.54 -5.34 24.75
N GLN A 401 25.86 -5.13 24.68
CA GLN A 401 26.84 -6.19 24.46
C GLN A 401 27.69 -6.28 25.72
N PHE A 402 27.83 -7.49 26.28
CA PHE A 402 28.94 -7.85 27.16
C PHE A 402 30.05 -8.51 26.32
N ASN A 403 31.25 -8.58 26.88
CA ASN A 403 32.51 -8.88 26.15
C ASN A 403 32.61 -10.31 25.64
#